data_AF-A0A179ULN0-F1
#
_entry.id   AF-A0A179ULN0-F1
#
_cell.length_a   1.000
_cell.length_b   1.000
_cell.length_c   1.000
_cell.angle_alpha   90.00
_cell.angle_beta   90.00
_cell.angle_gamma   90.00
#
_symmetry.space_group_name_H-M   'P 1'
#
loop_
_entity.id
_entity.type
_entity.pdbx_description
1 polymer ?
#
loop_
_entity_poly.entity_id
_entity_poly.type
_entity_poly.pdbx_seq_one_letter_code
_entity_poly.pdbx_strand_id
1 'polypeptide(L)'
;MHAIRKVCQPQNGSGIGNTDEAGRESRRLRLCLATMATTPLDYLRSSTDRGPNEPNQRALVGGFEAMAGMFQVTGLTRRHPPKLGRLLNRYVPYPRWHLIPRPVAHFLGHRTQPPKKPGNVLVMLWSIVGVFCGLAIVAAVTKNIPRFQAHGSFTMISSFGATAVLEYCSIDSPLAQPRNAFLGQIIASVIGAGIAKLFALHPHAESWFWLGGPVACAVAVAAMIFSKTIHPPAGATALMACIDPGTRRLGWLLIPLVMLSSSLILATALLLNNIQRRFPLYWWTPENLRPAESQRRT
;
A
#
# COMPACT_ATOMS: atom_id res chain seq x y z
N MET A 1 -7.38 -24.73 31.74
CA MET A 1 -7.75 -25.32 30.43
C MET A 1 -8.95 -26.28 30.57
N HIS A 2 -10.15 -25.80 30.93
CA HIS A 2 -11.32 -26.70 31.03
C HIS A 2 -12.68 -26.07 30.68
N ALA A 3 -12.72 -24.84 30.15
CA ALA A 3 -13.98 -24.13 29.84
C ALA A 3 -14.25 -23.90 28.33
N ILE A 4 -13.41 -24.41 27.43
CA ILE A 4 -13.60 -24.27 25.96
C ILE A 4 -13.75 -25.66 25.34
N ARG A 5 -14.67 -26.49 25.85
CA ARG A 5 -14.98 -27.80 25.24
C ARG A 5 -16.46 -28.03 24.95
N LYS A 6 -17.32 -27.03 25.18
CA LYS A 6 -18.79 -27.19 25.11
C LYS A 6 -19.51 -26.49 23.94
N VAL A 7 -18.80 -25.91 22.97
CA VAL A 7 -19.45 -25.25 21.81
C VAL A 7 -19.43 -26.10 20.53
N CYS A 8 -18.86 -27.30 20.56
CA CYS A 8 -18.79 -28.18 19.38
C CYS A 8 -19.32 -29.57 19.69
N GLN A 9 -20.63 -29.68 19.97
CA GLN A 9 -21.35 -30.92 19.69
C GLN A 9 -22.30 -30.67 18.51
N PRO A 10 -22.22 -31.47 17.43
CA PRO A 10 -23.17 -31.36 16.33
C PRO A 10 -24.52 -31.91 16.79
N GLN A 11 -25.55 -31.06 16.78
CA GLN A 11 -26.92 -31.56 16.83
C GLN A 11 -27.25 -32.27 15.52
N ASN A 12 -27.78 -33.48 15.66
CA ASN A 12 -28.19 -34.36 14.58
C ASN A 12 -29.45 -33.77 13.91
N GLY A 13 -29.32 -33.35 12.65
CA GLY A 13 -30.40 -32.73 11.89
C GLY A 13 -30.24 -33.00 10.40
N SER A 14 -31.16 -33.79 9.87
CA SER A 14 -31.29 -34.26 8.49
C SER A 14 -31.36 -33.13 7.45
N GLY A 15 -30.50 -33.20 6.42
CA GLY A 15 -30.58 -32.34 5.24
C GLY A 15 -29.50 -32.69 4.22
N ILE A 16 -29.91 -33.29 3.11
CA ILE A 16 -29.06 -33.75 2.00
C ILE A 16 -28.47 -32.52 1.29
N GLY A 17 -27.16 -32.30 1.41
CA GLY A 17 -26.45 -31.26 0.68
C GLY A 17 -25.12 -30.83 1.27
N ASN A 18 -24.02 -31.33 0.70
CA ASN A 18 -22.69 -30.72 0.69
C ASN A 18 -21.87 -30.70 2.01
N THR A 19 -21.68 -31.88 2.61
CA THR A 19 -20.78 -32.10 3.76
C THR A 19 -19.29 -31.86 3.45
N ASP A 20 -18.89 -31.95 2.18
CA ASP A 20 -17.50 -31.76 1.75
C ASP A 20 -17.07 -30.29 1.62
N GLU A 21 -17.98 -29.36 1.36
CA GLU A 21 -17.66 -27.92 1.31
C GLU A 21 -17.56 -27.30 2.71
N ALA A 22 -18.49 -27.65 3.62
CA ALA A 22 -18.44 -27.21 5.01
C ALA A 22 -17.20 -27.76 5.73
N GLY A 23 -16.79 -29.00 5.42
CA GLY A 23 -15.54 -29.58 5.92
C GLY A 23 -14.29 -28.88 5.38
N ARG A 24 -14.32 -28.42 4.12
CA ARG A 24 -13.22 -27.66 3.48
C ARG A 24 -13.11 -26.24 4.04
N GLU A 25 -14.24 -25.57 4.28
CA GLU A 25 -14.28 -24.26 4.94
C GLU A 25 -13.86 -24.35 6.40
N SER A 26 -14.28 -25.37 7.15
CA SER A 26 -13.83 -25.58 8.53
C SER A 26 -12.32 -25.83 8.62
N ARG A 27 -11.74 -26.56 7.67
CA ARG A 27 -10.27 -26.74 7.58
C ARG A 27 -9.56 -25.45 7.18
N ARG A 28 -10.12 -24.65 6.28
CA ARG A 28 -9.57 -23.34 5.89
C ARG A 28 -9.65 -22.32 7.01
N LEU A 29 -10.76 -22.26 7.73
CA LEU A 29 -10.92 -21.42 8.91
C LEU A 29 -9.99 -21.85 10.04
N ARG A 30 -9.78 -23.15 10.26
CA ARG A 30 -8.76 -23.65 11.21
C ARG A 30 -7.34 -23.33 10.77
N LEU A 31 -7.03 -23.42 9.47
CA LEU A 31 -5.72 -23.01 8.95
C LEU A 31 -5.49 -21.51 9.11
N CYS A 32 -6.50 -20.68 8.83
CA CYS A 32 -6.48 -19.22 9.02
C CYS A 32 -6.40 -18.83 10.49
N LEU A 33 -7.14 -19.51 11.39
CA LEU A 33 -7.04 -19.32 12.83
C LEU A 33 -5.69 -19.77 13.38
N ALA A 34 -5.11 -20.86 12.84
CA ALA A 34 -3.77 -21.30 13.20
C ALA A 34 -2.68 -20.32 12.72
N THR A 35 -2.87 -19.64 11.59
CA THR A 35 -1.99 -18.55 11.13
C THR A 35 -2.24 -17.22 11.86
N MET A 36 -3.42 -17.00 12.43
CA MET A 36 -3.70 -15.87 13.32
C MET A 36 -3.18 -16.09 14.75
N ALA A 37 -3.13 -17.33 15.22
CA ALA A 37 -2.65 -17.70 16.55
C ALA A 37 -1.11 -17.62 16.68
N THR A 38 -0.37 -17.58 15.56
CA THR A 38 1.06 -17.23 15.56
C THR A 38 1.22 -15.72 15.67
N THR A 39 0.86 -15.20 16.84
CA THR A 39 1.09 -13.81 17.24
C THR A 39 2.58 -13.52 17.52
N PRO A 40 3.00 -12.24 17.55
CA PRO A 40 4.39 -11.79 17.75
C PRO A 40 5.11 -12.31 19.01
N LEU A 41 4.39 -12.94 19.95
CA LEU A 41 4.93 -13.47 21.20
C LEU A 41 5.76 -14.75 21.02
N ASP A 42 5.39 -15.65 20.09
CA ASP A 42 6.21 -16.84 19.79
C ASP A 42 7.48 -16.47 19.02
N TYR A 43 7.43 -15.36 18.27
CA TYR A 43 8.60 -14.77 17.61
C TYR A 43 9.59 -14.16 18.62
N LEU A 44 9.08 -13.45 19.63
CA LEU A 44 9.92 -12.96 20.74
C LEU A 44 10.52 -14.11 21.54
N ARG A 45 9.76 -15.18 21.80
CA ARG A 45 10.27 -16.37 22.51
C ARG A 45 11.33 -17.13 21.71
N SER A 46 11.21 -17.17 20.38
CA SER A 46 12.21 -17.78 19.49
C SER A 46 13.47 -16.91 19.27
N SER A 47 13.39 -15.60 19.52
CA SER A 47 14.51 -14.65 19.41
C SER A 47 15.45 -14.73 20.60
N THR A 48 14.97 -15.13 21.79
CA THR A 48 15.81 -15.24 23.00
C THR A 48 16.63 -16.53 23.02
N ASP A 49 16.21 -17.56 22.28
CA ASP A 49 16.82 -18.90 22.26
C ASP A 49 17.83 -19.14 21.13
N ARG A 50 18.10 -18.17 20.25
CA ARG A 50 19.02 -18.35 19.12
C ARG A 50 20.35 -17.61 19.30
N GLY A 51 21.43 -18.39 19.39
CA GLY A 51 22.80 -17.93 19.51
C GLY A 51 23.27 -17.05 18.34
N PRO A 52 24.43 -16.36 18.50
CA PRO A 52 24.76 -15.12 17.81
C PRO A 52 25.14 -15.22 16.30
N ASN A 53 24.86 -16.33 15.61
CA ASN A 53 25.51 -16.65 14.33
C ASN A 53 24.60 -16.93 13.11
N GLU A 54 23.34 -16.49 13.07
CA GLU A 54 22.52 -16.56 11.83
C GLU A 54 22.16 -15.17 11.25
N PRO A 55 22.32 -14.96 9.92
CA PRO A 55 22.02 -13.67 9.29
C PRO A 55 20.52 -13.43 9.12
N ASN A 56 20.02 -12.40 9.80
CA ASN A 56 18.64 -11.89 9.87
C ASN A 56 17.93 -11.52 8.54
N GLN A 57 18.58 -11.66 7.38
CA GLN A 57 18.12 -11.03 6.14
C GLN A 57 16.95 -11.76 5.44
N ARG A 58 16.84 -13.09 5.54
CA ARG A 58 15.76 -13.84 4.86
C ARG A 58 14.40 -13.70 5.56
N ALA A 59 14.39 -13.48 6.88
CA ALA A 59 13.17 -13.39 7.67
C ALA A 59 12.44 -12.04 7.53
N LEU A 60 13.21 -10.93 7.45
CA LEU A 60 12.65 -9.59 7.23
C LEU A 60 12.01 -9.43 5.85
N VAL A 61 12.65 -9.98 4.81
CA VAL A 61 12.10 -9.98 3.44
C VAL A 61 10.87 -10.90 3.36
N GLY A 62 10.92 -12.09 3.96
CA GLY A 62 9.79 -13.02 4.00
C GLY A 62 8.57 -12.49 4.74
N GLY A 63 8.74 -11.72 5.82
CA GLY A 63 7.64 -11.08 6.54
C GLY A 63 6.96 -9.97 5.74
N PHE A 64 7.74 -9.19 4.98
CA PHE A 64 7.22 -8.14 4.11
C PHE A 64 6.51 -8.73 2.88
N GLU A 65 7.05 -9.79 2.30
CA GLU A 65 6.41 -10.54 1.20
C GLU A 65 5.17 -11.31 1.65
N ALA A 66 5.14 -11.84 2.87
CA ALA A 66 3.95 -12.48 3.44
C ALA A 66 2.82 -11.47 3.66
N MET A 67 3.11 -10.25 4.14
CA MET A 67 2.11 -9.19 4.29
C MET A 67 1.63 -8.65 2.93
N ALA A 68 2.53 -8.42 1.97
CA ALA A 68 2.17 -8.03 0.61
C ALA A 68 1.38 -9.13 -0.11
N GLY A 69 1.77 -10.39 0.09
CA GLY A 69 1.07 -11.58 -0.37
C GLY A 69 -0.29 -11.75 0.27
N MET A 70 -0.46 -11.47 1.57
CA MET A 70 -1.74 -11.60 2.27
C MET A 70 -2.78 -10.57 1.78
N PHE A 71 -2.34 -9.36 1.43
CA PHE A 71 -3.19 -8.38 0.75
C PHE A 71 -3.62 -8.83 -0.66
N GLN A 72 -2.79 -9.63 -1.32
CA GLN A 72 -3.05 -10.17 -2.66
C GLN A 72 -3.83 -11.51 -2.63
N VAL A 73 -3.72 -12.27 -1.54
CA VAL A 73 -4.33 -13.61 -1.30
C VAL A 73 -5.75 -13.51 -0.72
N THR A 74 -6.13 -12.35 -0.17
CA THR A 74 -7.53 -12.08 0.16
C THR A 74 -8.31 -11.96 -1.16
N GLY A 75 -8.92 -13.07 -1.62
CA GLY A 75 -9.54 -13.29 -2.94
C GLY A 75 -10.69 -12.37 -3.38
N LEU A 76 -10.76 -11.15 -2.85
CA LEU A 76 -11.67 -10.07 -3.25
C LEU A 76 -11.40 -9.50 -4.65
N THR A 77 -10.33 -9.95 -5.33
CA THR A 77 -10.01 -9.59 -6.72
C THR A 77 -10.36 -10.66 -7.74
N ARG A 78 -10.73 -11.89 -7.32
CA ARG A 78 -10.96 -13.02 -8.26
C ARG A 78 -12.41 -13.19 -8.73
N ARG A 79 -13.39 -12.55 -8.07
CA ARG A 79 -14.81 -12.63 -8.48
C ARG A 79 -15.26 -11.30 -9.07
N HIS A 80 -15.25 -11.21 -10.40
CA HIS A 80 -15.69 -10.09 -11.24
C HIS A 80 -15.05 -8.72 -10.93
N PRO A 81 -14.50 -7.97 -11.91
CA PRO A 81 -14.22 -6.56 -11.65
C PRO A 81 -15.55 -5.90 -11.25
N PRO A 82 -15.65 -5.26 -10.07
CA PRO A 82 -16.85 -4.50 -9.74
C PRO A 82 -17.05 -3.47 -10.86
N LYS A 83 -18.31 -3.19 -11.20
CA LYS A 83 -18.72 -2.33 -12.33
C LYS A 83 -17.88 -1.05 -12.42
N LEU A 84 -17.45 -0.49 -11.28
CA LEU A 84 -16.63 0.71 -11.17
C LEU A 84 -15.31 0.66 -11.97
N GLY A 85 -14.57 -0.45 -11.95
CA GLY A 85 -13.31 -0.56 -12.71
C GLY A 85 -13.57 -0.47 -14.22
N ARG A 86 -14.63 -1.15 -14.70
CA ARG A 86 -15.06 -1.12 -16.10
C ARG A 86 -15.63 0.25 -16.50
N LEU A 87 -16.35 0.91 -15.59
CA LEU A 87 -16.86 2.28 -15.73
C LEU A 87 -15.71 3.28 -15.82
N LEU A 88 -14.70 3.20 -14.94
CA LEU A 88 -13.52 4.07 -14.99
C LEU A 88 -12.75 3.89 -16.30
N ASN A 89 -12.56 2.65 -16.76
CA ASN A 89 -11.82 2.35 -18.00
C ASN A 89 -12.47 2.99 -19.24
N ARG A 90 -13.78 3.26 -19.21
CA ARG A 90 -14.48 3.99 -20.27
C ARG A 90 -14.05 5.45 -20.37
N TYR A 91 -13.66 6.06 -19.24
CA TYR A 91 -13.26 7.46 -19.15
C TYR A 91 -11.75 7.68 -19.17
N VAL A 92 -10.94 6.62 -19.05
CA VAL A 92 -9.49 6.71 -19.16
C VAL A 92 -9.12 6.83 -20.65
N PRO A 93 -8.62 7.99 -21.12
CA PRO A 93 -8.24 8.14 -22.51
C PRO A 93 -7.03 7.26 -22.83
N TYR A 94 -6.99 6.77 -24.07
CA TYR A 94 -5.82 6.05 -24.57
C TYR A 94 -4.57 6.95 -24.51
N PRO A 95 -3.46 6.50 -23.90
CA PRO A 95 -2.27 7.31 -23.79
C PRO A 95 -1.61 7.52 -25.16
N ARG A 96 -1.56 8.79 -25.60
CA ARG A 96 -1.00 9.21 -26.89
C ARG A 96 0.52 9.38 -26.80
N TRP A 97 1.24 8.28 -26.57
CA TRP A 97 2.71 8.26 -26.43
C TRP A 97 3.48 8.82 -27.64
N HIS A 98 2.84 8.88 -28.82
CA HIS A 98 3.42 9.46 -30.04
C HIS A 98 3.55 11.00 -30.00
N LEU A 99 2.85 11.68 -29.09
CA LEU A 99 2.93 13.14 -28.94
C LEU A 99 4.04 13.59 -27.98
N ILE A 100 4.63 12.67 -27.22
CA ILE A 100 5.60 12.98 -26.16
C ILE A 100 7.02 12.74 -26.70
N PRO A 101 7.98 13.66 -26.49
CA PRO A 101 9.37 13.45 -26.87
C PRO A 101 9.90 12.13 -26.29
N ARG A 102 10.64 11.35 -27.10
CA ARG A 102 11.19 10.04 -26.72
C ARG A 102 11.90 10.00 -25.36
N PRO A 103 12.74 10.98 -24.93
CA PRO A 103 13.37 10.92 -23.62
C PRO A 103 12.34 11.01 -22.48
N VAL A 104 11.32 11.85 -22.62
CA VAL A 104 10.25 11.98 -21.62
C VAL A 104 9.39 10.72 -21.60
N ALA A 105 9.04 10.17 -22.77
CA ALA A 105 8.28 8.93 -22.85
C ALA A 105 9.02 7.74 -22.19
N HIS A 106 10.35 7.69 -22.32
CA HIS A 106 11.19 6.68 -21.66
C HIS A 106 11.08 6.73 -20.13
N PHE A 107 11.16 7.93 -19.54
CA PHE A 107 10.99 8.14 -18.09
C PHE A 107 9.53 8.00 -17.61
N LEU A 108 8.56 7.95 -18.52
CA LEU A 108 7.16 7.66 -18.20
C LEU A 108 6.82 6.16 -18.35
N GLY A 109 7.84 5.30 -18.49
CA GLY A 109 7.70 3.84 -18.58
C GLY A 109 7.35 3.31 -19.98
N HIS A 110 7.31 4.17 -21.01
CA HIS A 110 7.13 3.74 -22.39
C HIS A 110 8.46 3.21 -22.94
N ARG A 111 8.54 1.90 -23.17
CA ARG A 111 9.69 1.23 -23.79
C ARG A 111 9.26 0.47 -25.03
N THR A 112 10.03 0.61 -26.11
CA THR A 112 9.86 -0.14 -27.37
C THR A 112 10.23 -1.60 -27.23
N GLN A 113 11.16 -1.93 -26.33
CA GLN A 113 11.52 -3.30 -25.98
C GLN A 113 11.53 -3.49 -24.45
N PRO A 114 11.02 -4.61 -23.93
CA PRO A 114 11.08 -4.87 -22.49
C PRO A 114 12.56 -5.00 -22.05
N PRO A 115 12.99 -4.30 -20.99
CA PRO A 115 14.36 -4.41 -20.52
C PRO A 115 14.65 -5.83 -20.03
N LYS A 116 15.90 -6.28 -20.21
CA LYS A 116 16.39 -7.51 -19.59
C LYS A 116 16.27 -7.39 -18.07
N LYS A 117 15.82 -8.44 -17.40
CA LYS A 117 15.71 -8.46 -15.94
C LYS A 117 17.11 -8.26 -15.33
N PRO A 118 17.34 -7.16 -14.58
CA PRO A 118 18.64 -6.94 -13.92
C PRO A 118 18.85 -7.99 -12.83
N GLY A 119 20.13 -8.29 -12.52
CA GLY A 119 20.48 -9.20 -11.43
C GLY A 119 20.11 -8.64 -10.05
N ASN A 120 19.84 -9.53 -9.09
CA ASN A 120 19.33 -9.18 -7.75
C ASN A 120 20.22 -8.18 -6.98
N VAL A 121 21.55 -8.27 -7.13
CA VAL A 121 22.50 -7.36 -6.45
C VAL A 121 22.38 -5.94 -7.02
N LEU A 122 22.28 -5.82 -8.34
CA LEU A 122 22.12 -4.55 -9.01
C LEU A 122 20.76 -3.92 -8.67
N VAL A 123 19.72 -4.76 -8.57
CA VAL A 123 18.42 -4.35 -8.04
C VAL A 123 18.60 -3.77 -6.62
N MET A 124 19.21 -4.52 -5.71
CA MET A 124 19.43 -4.05 -4.34
C MET A 124 20.16 -2.70 -4.28
N LEU A 125 21.27 -2.54 -5.01
CA LEU A 125 22.04 -1.28 -5.03
C LEU A 125 21.20 -0.10 -5.53
N TRP A 126 20.49 -0.26 -6.64
CA TRP A 126 19.61 0.79 -7.18
C TRP A 126 18.44 1.09 -6.26
N SER A 127 17.91 0.09 -5.55
CA SER A 127 16.82 0.29 -4.59
C SER A 127 17.30 1.11 -3.37
N ILE A 128 18.52 0.86 -2.86
CA ILE A 128 19.10 1.63 -1.75
C ILE A 128 19.28 3.09 -2.16
N VAL A 129 19.88 3.33 -3.33
CA VAL A 129 20.05 4.68 -3.88
C VAL A 129 18.69 5.34 -4.09
N GLY A 130 17.72 4.61 -4.64
CA GLY A 130 16.34 5.07 -4.84
C GLY A 130 15.66 5.53 -3.56
N VAL A 131 15.62 4.67 -2.54
CA VAL A 131 15.00 4.98 -1.25
C VAL A 131 15.69 6.16 -0.59
N PHE A 132 17.02 6.18 -0.55
CA PHE A 132 17.78 7.27 0.05
C PHE A 132 17.50 8.61 -0.66
N CYS A 133 17.68 8.67 -1.98
CA CYS A 133 17.45 9.90 -2.75
C CYS A 133 16.00 10.37 -2.66
N GLY A 134 15.02 9.46 -2.80
CA GLY A 134 13.60 9.80 -2.73
C GLY A 134 13.20 10.39 -1.38
N LEU A 135 13.58 9.73 -0.28
CA LEU A 135 13.27 10.23 1.07
C LEU A 135 14.08 11.48 1.42
N ALA A 136 15.36 11.57 1.01
CA ALA A 136 16.17 12.76 1.23
C ALA A 136 15.62 13.99 0.51
N ILE A 137 15.10 13.84 -0.71
CA ILE A 137 14.45 14.93 -1.45
C ILE A 137 13.16 15.36 -0.75
N VAL A 138 12.30 14.42 -0.33
CA VAL A 138 11.09 14.76 0.45
C VAL A 138 11.46 15.48 1.74
N ALA A 139 12.46 14.99 2.48
CA ALA A 139 12.96 15.61 3.70
C ALA A 139 13.49 17.02 3.44
N ALA A 140 14.33 17.20 2.41
CA ALA A 140 14.90 18.50 2.07
C ALA A 140 13.81 19.50 1.68
N VAL A 141 12.86 19.11 0.81
CA VAL A 141 11.79 20.00 0.37
C VAL A 141 10.85 20.37 1.53
N THR A 142 10.39 19.39 2.30
CA THR A 142 9.46 19.66 3.41
C THR A 142 10.11 20.46 4.52
N LYS A 143 11.42 20.27 4.78
CA LYS A 143 12.20 21.11 5.70
C LYS A 143 12.27 22.56 5.24
N ASN A 144 12.43 22.84 3.94
CA ASN A 144 12.64 24.21 3.44
C ASN A 144 11.36 25.03 3.24
N ILE A 145 10.17 24.48 3.48
CA ILE A 145 8.90 25.21 3.33
C ILE A 145 8.50 25.88 4.65
N PRO A 146 8.49 27.23 4.74
CA PRO A 146 8.25 27.94 6.00
C PRO A 146 6.89 27.65 6.64
N ARG A 147 5.86 27.40 5.82
CA ARG A 147 4.50 27.10 6.30
C ARG A 147 4.42 25.81 7.11
N PHE A 148 5.25 24.81 6.80
CA PHE A 148 5.30 23.57 7.58
C PHE A 148 6.14 23.74 8.84
N GLN A 149 7.22 24.54 8.80
CA GLN A 149 8.01 24.85 10.01
C GLN A 149 7.19 25.58 11.08
N ALA A 150 6.32 26.51 10.66
CA ALA A 150 5.49 27.29 11.58
C ALA A 150 4.51 26.45 12.42
N HIS A 151 4.19 25.22 12.01
CA HIS A 151 3.25 24.33 12.72
C HIS A 151 3.91 23.43 13.77
N GLY A 152 5.19 23.66 14.07
CA GLY A 152 5.90 22.97 15.14
C GLY A 152 6.31 21.56 14.73
N SER A 153 7.55 21.49 14.24
CA SER A 153 8.33 20.30 13.88
C SER A 153 8.15 19.78 12.46
N PHE A 154 9.29 19.55 11.84
CA PHE A 154 9.45 18.69 10.66
C PHE A 154 8.94 17.28 10.98
N THR A 155 7.66 17.04 10.73
CA THR A 155 7.08 15.70 10.86
C THR A 155 7.07 15.05 9.48
N MET A 156 8.14 14.32 9.15
CA MET A 156 8.03 13.35 8.06
C MET A 156 7.06 12.27 8.48
N ILE A 157 6.03 12.05 7.65
CA ILE A 157 5.06 11.00 7.89
C ILE A 157 5.78 9.66 7.68
N SER A 158 5.83 8.83 8.72
CA SER A 158 6.54 7.55 8.72
C SER A 158 6.09 6.61 7.61
N SER A 159 4.85 6.75 7.12
CA SER A 159 4.31 5.98 6.00
C SER A 159 5.04 6.19 4.67
N PHE A 160 5.74 7.32 4.49
CA PHE A 160 6.53 7.54 3.27
C PHE A 160 7.74 6.61 3.17
N GLY A 161 8.27 6.11 4.30
CA GLY A 161 9.29 5.06 4.28
C GLY A 161 8.76 3.78 3.63
N ALA A 162 7.55 3.33 4.02
CA ALA A 162 6.91 2.17 3.40
C ALA A 162 6.52 2.41 1.93
N THR A 163 6.13 3.65 1.58
CA THR A 163 5.91 4.04 0.18
C THR A 163 7.19 3.90 -0.64
N ALA A 164 8.32 4.40 -0.13
CA ALA A 164 9.60 4.27 -0.80
C ALA A 164 10.00 2.80 -1.01
N VAL A 165 9.82 1.94 -0.01
CA VAL A 165 10.09 0.49 -0.19
C VAL A 165 9.25 -0.09 -1.33
N LEU A 166 7.96 0.23 -1.39
CA LEU A 166 7.09 -0.29 -2.45
C LEU A 166 7.51 0.22 -3.84
N GLU A 167 7.81 1.51 -3.95
CA GLU A 167 8.14 2.21 -5.20
C GLU A 167 9.54 1.90 -5.75
N TYR A 168 10.53 1.61 -4.88
CA TYR A 168 11.92 1.36 -5.30
C TYR A 168 12.30 -0.12 -5.26
N CYS A 169 11.76 -0.90 -4.31
CA CYS A 169 12.09 -2.32 -4.17
C CYS A 169 11.12 -3.21 -4.94
N SER A 170 9.83 -2.86 -5.00
CA SER A 170 8.77 -3.71 -5.57
C SER A 170 8.09 -3.07 -6.77
N ILE A 171 8.88 -2.56 -7.72
CA ILE A 171 8.42 -1.84 -8.92
C ILE A 171 7.41 -2.62 -9.78
N ASP A 172 7.49 -3.96 -9.76
CA ASP A 172 6.62 -4.84 -10.53
C ASP A 172 5.25 -5.06 -9.85
N SER A 173 5.09 -4.56 -8.62
CA SER A 173 3.85 -4.69 -7.88
C SER A 173 2.75 -3.80 -8.48
N PRO A 174 1.52 -4.30 -8.66
CA PRO A 174 0.39 -3.46 -9.04
C PRO A 174 0.08 -2.40 -7.97
N LEU A 175 0.50 -2.61 -6.72
CA LEU A 175 0.31 -1.67 -5.62
C LEU A 175 1.26 -0.47 -5.71
N ALA A 176 2.44 -0.65 -6.32
CA ALA A 176 3.43 0.41 -6.54
C ALA A 176 3.06 1.35 -7.70
N GLN A 177 1.96 1.10 -8.40
CA GLN A 177 1.66 1.87 -9.61
C GLN A 177 1.21 3.31 -9.25
N PRO A 178 1.54 4.31 -10.09
CA PRO A 178 1.39 5.73 -9.77
C PRO A 178 -0.03 6.12 -9.32
N ARG A 179 -1.05 5.54 -9.96
CA ARG A 179 -2.46 5.76 -9.58
C ARG A 179 -2.72 5.37 -8.13
N ASN A 180 -2.23 4.21 -7.71
CA ASN A 180 -2.49 3.69 -6.37
C ASN A 180 -1.73 4.52 -5.34
N ALA A 181 -0.43 4.73 -5.56
CA ALA A 181 0.41 5.50 -4.65
C ALA A 181 -0.08 6.94 -4.45
N PHE A 182 -0.40 7.65 -5.54
CA PHE A 182 -0.82 9.04 -5.47
C PHE A 182 -2.25 9.20 -4.92
N LEU A 183 -3.23 8.51 -5.51
CA LEU A 183 -4.63 8.65 -5.10
C LEU A 183 -4.89 8.04 -3.73
N GLY A 184 -4.26 6.90 -3.41
CA GLY A 184 -4.38 6.28 -2.09
C GLY A 184 -3.92 7.22 -0.98
N GLN A 185 -2.78 7.89 -1.17
CA GLN A 185 -2.26 8.87 -0.21
C GLN A 185 -3.18 10.09 -0.05
N ILE A 186 -3.76 10.60 -1.15
CA ILE A 186 -4.72 11.70 -1.09
C ILE A 186 -5.96 11.29 -0.29
N ILE A 187 -6.59 10.17 -0.63
CA ILE A 187 -7.77 9.64 0.05
C ILE A 187 -7.50 9.49 1.55
N ALA A 188 -6.36 8.90 1.91
CA ALA A 188 -5.96 8.73 3.30
C ALA A 188 -5.73 10.06 4.02
N SER A 189 -5.10 11.04 3.38
CA SER A 189 -4.87 12.35 3.99
C SER A 189 -6.17 13.11 4.27
N VAL A 190 -7.15 13.04 3.36
CA VAL A 190 -8.46 13.68 3.50
C VAL A 190 -9.25 13.01 4.61
N ILE A 191 -9.35 11.68 4.60
CA ILE A 191 -10.11 10.92 5.60
C ILE A 191 -9.46 11.03 6.97
N GLY A 192 -8.14 10.89 7.05
CA GLY A 192 -7.37 11.02 8.29
C GLY A 192 -7.53 12.41 8.92
N ALA A 193 -7.37 13.48 8.14
CA ALA A 193 -7.57 14.85 8.63
C ALA A 193 -9.03 15.10 9.05
N GLY A 194 -10.00 14.59 8.28
CA GLY A 194 -11.42 14.72 8.58
C GLY A 194 -11.81 14.04 9.90
N ILE A 195 -11.35 12.80 10.11
CA ILE A 195 -11.63 12.05 11.35
C ILE A 195 -10.90 12.66 12.54
N ALA A 196 -9.65 13.09 12.38
CA ALA A 196 -8.92 13.78 13.44
C ALA A 196 -9.65 15.05 13.89
N LYS A 197 -10.17 15.84 12.94
CA LYS A 197 -10.97 17.04 13.24
C LYS A 197 -12.33 16.71 13.85
N LEU A 198 -13.00 15.65 13.40
CA LEU A 198 -14.27 15.20 13.97
C LEU A 198 -14.11 14.82 15.45
N PHE A 199 -13.07 14.05 15.79
CA PHE A 199 -12.77 13.70 17.18
C PHE A 199 -12.39 14.93 18.01
N ALA A 200 -11.68 15.90 17.42
CA ALA A 200 -11.28 17.14 18.09
C ALA A 200 -12.47 18.05 18.48
N LEU A 201 -13.68 17.82 17.96
CA LEU A 201 -14.89 18.55 18.39
C LEU A 201 -15.35 18.13 19.80
N HIS A 202 -14.93 16.97 20.30
CA HIS A 202 -15.33 16.49 21.61
C HIS A 202 -14.47 17.13 22.72
N PRO A 203 -15.05 17.60 23.84
CA PRO A 203 -14.30 18.26 24.93
C PRO A 203 -13.17 17.41 25.52
N HIS A 204 -13.31 16.09 25.48
CA HIS A 204 -12.31 15.12 25.95
C HIS A 204 -11.53 14.45 24.81
N ALA A 205 -11.44 15.05 23.61
CA ALA A 205 -10.87 14.44 22.41
C ALA A 205 -9.53 13.70 22.61
N GLU A 206 -8.64 14.26 23.43
CA GLU A 206 -7.32 13.66 23.69
C GLU A 206 -7.39 12.23 24.22
N SER A 207 -8.39 11.90 25.05
CA SER A 207 -8.56 10.53 25.58
C SER A 207 -9.13 9.55 24.56
N TRP A 208 -9.59 10.00 23.39
CA TRP A 208 -10.27 9.18 22.39
C TRP A 208 -9.46 8.96 21.10
N PHE A 209 -8.31 9.64 20.92
CA PHE A 209 -7.50 9.47 19.70
C PHE A 209 -6.93 8.05 19.52
N TRP A 210 -6.81 7.26 20.59
CA TRP A 210 -6.46 5.83 20.49
C TRP A 210 -7.48 5.05 19.63
N LEU A 211 -8.75 5.47 19.64
CA LEU A 211 -9.82 4.91 18.81
C LEU A 211 -9.93 5.63 17.46
N GLY A 212 -9.65 6.94 17.43
CA GLY A 212 -9.65 7.73 16.20
C GLY A 212 -8.69 7.21 15.13
N GLY A 213 -7.49 6.76 15.53
CA GLY A 213 -6.49 6.19 14.61
C GLY A 213 -6.97 4.95 13.84
N PRO A 214 -7.41 3.88 14.53
CA PRO A 214 -8.01 2.71 13.90
C PRO A 214 -9.23 3.04 13.02
N VAL A 215 -10.10 3.94 13.47
CA VAL A 215 -11.28 4.39 12.69
C VAL A 215 -10.83 5.08 11.39
N ALA A 216 -9.86 5.99 11.47
CA ALA A 216 -9.30 6.66 10.29
C ALA A 216 -8.67 5.69 9.30
N CYS A 217 -7.90 4.72 9.78
CA CYS A 217 -7.31 3.68 8.96
C CYS A 217 -8.39 2.84 8.26
N ALA A 218 -9.38 2.35 9.01
CA ALA A 218 -10.45 1.50 8.48
C ALA A 218 -11.28 2.20 7.41
N VAL A 219 -11.69 3.46 7.65
CA VAL A 219 -12.46 4.26 6.69
C VAL A 219 -11.62 4.58 5.45
N ALA A 220 -10.33 4.91 5.61
CA ALA A 220 -9.43 5.15 4.48
C ALA A 220 -9.22 3.91 3.62
N VAL A 221 -9.03 2.74 4.26
CA VAL A 221 -8.91 1.46 3.56
C VAL A 221 -10.21 1.12 2.83
N ALA A 222 -11.37 1.31 3.45
CA ALA A 222 -12.66 1.09 2.80
C ALA A 222 -12.82 1.98 1.55
N ALA A 223 -12.47 3.26 1.65
CA ALA A 223 -12.50 4.19 0.52
C ALA A 223 -11.51 3.82 -0.59
N MET A 224 -10.31 3.33 -0.25
CA MET A 224 -9.32 2.85 -1.22
C MET A 224 -9.76 1.53 -1.90
N ILE A 225 -10.40 0.62 -1.16
CA ILE A 225 -11.00 -0.60 -1.73
C ILE A 225 -12.09 -0.22 -2.74
N PHE A 226 -12.96 0.72 -2.37
CA PHE A 226 -14.02 1.20 -3.23
C PHE A 226 -13.47 1.84 -4.51
N SER A 227 -12.53 2.77 -4.39
CA SER A 227 -11.92 3.49 -5.52
C SER A 227 -10.91 2.67 -6.35
N LYS A 228 -10.57 1.46 -5.90
CA LYS A 228 -9.54 0.59 -6.51
C LYS A 228 -8.16 1.26 -6.57
N THR A 229 -7.82 2.02 -5.54
CA THR A 229 -6.52 2.71 -5.41
C THR A 229 -5.81 2.31 -4.12
N ILE A 230 -5.81 1.01 -3.82
CA ILE A 230 -5.24 0.51 -2.57
C ILE A 230 -3.73 0.71 -2.54
N HIS A 231 -3.29 1.53 -1.59
CA HIS A 231 -1.89 1.78 -1.29
C HIS A 231 -1.67 1.51 0.19
N PRO A 232 -1.14 0.34 0.58
CA PRO A 232 -1.02 -0.04 2.00
C PRO A 232 -0.34 1.03 2.89
N PRO A 233 0.73 1.73 2.45
CA PRO A 233 1.31 2.82 3.23
C PRO A 233 0.33 3.96 3.54
N ALA A 234 -0.66 4.22 2.67
CA ALA A 234 -1.65 5.27 2.91
C ALA A 234 -2.55 4.98 4.12
N GLY A 235 -2.80 3.71 4.46
CA GLY A 235 -3.50 3.36 5.70
C GLY A 235 -2.79 3.88 6.95
N ALA A 236 -1.45 3.77 6.97
CA ALA A 236 -0.63 4.34 8.03
C ALA A 236 -0.66 5.87 8.04
N THR A 237 -0.73 6.54 6.88
CA THR A 237 -0.92 8.00 6.79
C THR A 237 -2.22 8.44 7.48
N ALA A 238 -3.34 7.76 7.20
CA ALA A 238 -4.63 8.08 7.83
C ALA A 238 -4.62 7.85 9.34
N LEU A 239 -3.97 6.77 9.80
CA LEU A 239 -3.79 6.46 11.21
C LEU A 239 -2.96 7.53 11.93
N MET A 240 -1.80 7.88 11.36
CA MET A 240 -0.88 8.89 11.91
C MET A 240 -1.54 10.28 12.00
N ALA A 241 -2.43 10.61 11.06
CA ALA A 241 -3.19 11.85 11.11
C ALA A 241 -4.02 12.04 12.40
N CYS A 242 -4.40 10.95 13.06
CA CYS A 242 -5.13 10.98 14.32
C CYS A 242 -4.25 10.76 15.55
N ILE A 243 -3.27 9.85 15.49
CA ILE A 243 -2.50 9.49 16.70
C ILE A 243 -1.37 10.47 16.99
N ASP A 244 -0.74 11.05 15.97
CA ASP A 244 0.44 11.88 16.14
C ASP A 244 0.04 13.36 16.36
N PRO A 245 0.39 13.97 17.50
CA PRO A 245 0.06 15.37 17.77
C PRO A 245 0.61 16.34 16.72
N GLY A 246 1.78 16.06 16.14
CA GLY A 246 2.37 16.92 15.09
C GLY A 246 1.50 16.94 13.84
N THR A 247 1.12 15.75 13.36
CA THR A 247 0.27 15.58 12.18
C THR A 247 -1.14 16.13 12.43
N ARG A 248 -1.68 15.98 13.65
CA ARG A 248 -2.96 16.59 14.05
C ARG A 248 -2.94 18.12 13.98
N ARG A 249 -1.85 18.76 14.41
CA ARG A 249 -1.69 20.23 14.33
C ARG A 249 -1.69 20.75 12.91
N LEU A 250 -1.15 19.99 11.95
CA LEU A 250 -1.23 20.34 10.53
C LEU A 250 -2.68 20.40 10.02
N GLY A 251 -3.56 19.53 10.52
CA GLY A 251 -4.96 19.49 10.11
C GLY A 251 -5.12 19.38 8.60
N TRP A 252 -5.78 20.35 7.97
CA TRP A 252 -6.00 20.38 6.52
C TRP A 252 -4.73 20.60 5.69
N LEU A 253 -3.66 21.14 6.29
CA LEU A 253 -2.35 21.25 5.61
C LEU A 253 -1.68 19.90 5.40
N LEU A 254 -2.20 18.83 6.00
CA LEU A 254 -1.76 17.47 5.74
C LEU A 254 -1.95 17.07 4.27
N ILE A 255 -3.05 17.49 3.64
CA ILE A 255 -3.38 17.13 2.26
C ILE A 255 -2.31 17.65 1.27
N PRO A 256 -2.00 18.96 1.21
CA PRO A 256 -0.96 19.45 0.31
C PRO A 256 0.43 18.92 0.67
N LEU A 257 0.73 18.67 1.95
CA LEU A 257 2.00 18.03 2.36
C LEU A 257 2.13 16.62 1.79
N VAL A 258 1.07 15.82 1.92
CA VAL A 258 1.02 14.44 1.43
C VAL A 258 1.06 14.41 -0.09
N MET A 259 0.31 15.28 -0.76
CA MET A 259 0.33 15.40 -2.23
C MET A 259 1.72 15.75 -2.75
N LEU A 260 2.39 16.72 -2.13
CA LEU A 260 3.74 17.12 -2.49
C LEU A 260 4.71 15.95 -2.29
N SER A 261 4.67 15.31 -1.13
CA SER A 261 5.59 14.22 -0.79
C SER A 261 5.40 13.00 -1.71
N SER A 262 4.15 12.61 -1.99
CA SER A 262 3.83 11.56 -2.96
C SER A 262 4.29 11.91 -4.38
N SER A 263 4.15 13.17 -4.79
CA SER A 263 4.63 13.64 -6.10
C SER A 263 6.15 13.56 -6.21
N LEU A 264 6.87 13.95 -5.16
CA LEU A 264 8.33 13.90 -5.11
C LEU A 264 8.85 12.45 -5.14
N ILE A 265 8.26 11.55 -4.36
CA ILE A 265 8.62 10.12 -4.39
C ILE A 265 8.33 9.54 -5.77
N LEU A 266 7.17 9.85 -6.35
CA LEU A 266 6.81 9.35 -7.67
C LEU A 266 7.76 9.89 -8.75
N ALA A 267 8.09 11.18 -8.72
CA ALA A 267 9.03 11.79 -9.66
C ALA A 267 10.42 11.15 -9.56
N THR A 268 10.91 10.93 -8.34
CA THR A 268 12.20 10.29 -8.10
C THR A 268 12.20 8.81 -8.47
N ALA A 269 11.09 8.10 -8.26
CA ALA A 269 10.88 6.73 -8.74
C ALA A 269 10.89 6.66 -10.27
N LEU A 270 10.20 7.57 -10.96
CA LEU A 270 10.19 7.64 -12.43
C LEU A 270 11.60 7.89 -12.99
N LEU A 271 12.41 8.72 -12.33
CA LEU A 271 13.78 8.99 -12.77
C LEU A 271 14.69 7.79 -12.50
N LEU A 272 14.81 7.35 -11.24
CA LEU A 272 15.80 6.36 -10.83
C LEU A 272 15.46 4.95 -11.32
N ASN A 273 14.19 4.55 -11.25
CA ASN A 273 13.81 3.21 -11.69
C ASN A 273 13.92 3.06 -13.22
N ASN A 274 13.76 4.13 -14.01
CA ASN A 274 13.86 4.03 -15.48
C ASN A 274 15.28 4.06 -16.05
N ILE A 275 16.31 4.30 -15.22
CA ILE A 275 17.71 4.19 -15.66
C ILE A 275 18.00 2.74 -16.07
N GLN A 276 17.65 1.78 -15.22
CA GLN A 276 17.97 0.37 -15.44
C GLN A 276 16.74 -0.54 -15.54
N ARG A 277 15.60 -0.13 -14.95
CA ARG A 277 14.36 -0.92 -14.92
C ARG A 277 13.25 -0.19 -15.67
N ARG A 278 12.03 -0.70 -15.59
CA ARG A 278 10.85 -0.07 -16.21
C ARG A 278 9.83 0.24 -15.13
N PHE A 279 9.53 1.52 -14.95
CA PHE A 279 8.50 1.98 -14.05
C PHE A 279 7.80 3.23 -14.63
N PRO A 280 6.48 3.35 -14.60
CA PRO A 280 5.51 2.35 -14.16
C PRO A 280 5.30 1.25 -15.20
N LEU A 281 4.64 0.16 -14.79
CA LEU A 281 4.11 -0.84 -15.71
C LEU A 281 2.87 -0.30 -16.42
N TYR A 282 2.03 0.43 -15.69
CA TYR A 282 0.88 1.14 -16.23
C TYR A 282 0.52 2.34 -15.36
N TRP A 283 -0.05 3.37 -15.97
CA TRP A 283 -0.47 4.59 -15.25
C TRP A 283 -1.85 4.45 -14.62
N TRP A 284 -2.83 3.96 -15.39
CA TRP A 284 -4.24 3.94 -14.98
C TRP A 284 -4.84 2.54 -14.92
N THR A 285 -4.50 1.70 -15.91
CA THR A 285 -4.98 0.33 -16.01
C THR A 285 -4.00 -0.61 -16.70
N PRO A 286 -3.95 -1.88 -16.27
CA PRO A 286 -3.16 -2.92 -16.93
C PRO A 286 -3.79 -3.39 -18.24
N GLU A 287 -5.07 -3.11 -18.49
CA GLU A 287 -5.77 -3.49 -19.71
C GLU A 287 -5.28 -2.68 -20.93
N ASN A 288 -5.08 -3.36 -22.06
CA ASN A 288 -4.77 -2.72 -23.32
C ASN A 288 -6.02 -2.04 -23.89
N LEU A 289 -6.12 -0.72 -23.71
CA LEU A 289 -7.22 0.11 -24.23
C LEU A 289 -7.12 0.41 -25.74
N ARG A 290 -6.33 -0.37 -26.51
CA ARG A 290 -6.22 -0.19 -27.96
C ARG A 290 -7.52 -0.63 -28.65
N PRO A 291 -8.04 0.11 -29.64
CA PRO A 291 -9.16 -0.35 -30.45
C PRO A 291 -8.84 -1.70 -31.10
N ALA A 292 -9.78 -2.64 -31.06
CA ALA A 292 -9.59 -4.02 -31.57
C ALA A 292 -9.10 -4.07 -33.03
N GLU A 293 -9.43 -3.06 -33.83
CA GLU A 293 -9.01 -2.94 -35.22
C GLU A 293 -7.51 -2.63 -35.39
N SER A 294 -6.90 -1.95 -34.42
CA SER A 294 -5.44 -1.72 -34.38
C SER A 294 -4.65 -2.91 -33.87
N GLN A 295 -5.28 -3.83 -33.12
CA GLN A 295 -4.64 -5.05 -32.61
C GLN A 295 -4.51 -6.12 -33.69
N ARG A 296 -5.36 -6.11 -34.73
CA ARG A 296 -5.27 -7.06 -35.85
C ARG A 296 -4.18 -6.75 -36.87
N ARG A 297 -3.55 -5.57 -36.80
CA ARG A 297 -2.55 -5.10 -37.77
C ARG A 297 -1.10 -5.23 -37.29
N THR A 298 -0.87 -5.78 -36.10
CA THR A 298 0.45 -6.02 -35.49
C THR A 298 0.63 -7.49 -35.19
#